data_AF-A0A822DFF0-F1
#
_entry.id   AF-A0A822DFF0-F1
#
_cell.length_a   1.000
_cell.length_b   1.000
_cell.length_c   1.000
_cell.angle_alpha   90.00
_cell.angle_beta   90.00
_cell.angle_gamma   90.00
#
_symmetry.space_group_name_H-M   'P 1'
#
loop_
_entity.id
_entity.type
_entity.pdbx_description
1 polymer ?
#
loop_
_entity_poly.entity_id
_entity_poly.type
_entity_poly.pdbx_seq_one_letter_code
_entity_poly.pdbx_strand_id
1 'polypeptide(L)'
;NLTYSKPTYGSCTTKQIPDFVELHCIPNSDLTIATETISTLKELSESTSKGWSLGVQEIKYKMFSAGYAYSSETHFMVDQLLRYNRTAIRTTGVVTYGKLSMFEPRMELSDNFRYIIDKLDNVNLNEEDLDEFISIFIDYFGITFVNEVLLGGLATETLFKQTKEIIEQQLNGQASYNKTQYDQFMSTVETSRTAKLGGDLSVKTLYEWIKTVPSNPAIVNFAIK
;
A
#
# COMPACT_ATOMS: atom_id res chain seq x y z
N ASN A 1 29.45 -36.57 -2.87
CA ASN A 1 29.38 -35.16 -2.44
C ASN A 1 28.03 -34.58 -2.79
N LEU A 2 27.07 -34.63 -1.87
CA LEU A 2 25.81 -33.90 -2.00
C LEU A 2 26.06 -32.50 -1.45
N THR A 3 26.45 -31.57 -2.33
CA THR A 3 26.48 -30.14 -2.02
C THR A 3 25.06 -29.67 -1.84
N TYR A 4 24.59 -29.63 -0.58
CA TYR A 4 23.45 -28.84 -0.18
C TYR A 4 23.82 -27.36 -0.32
N SER A 5 23.49 -26.76 -1.47
CA SER A 5 23.37 -25.31 -1.54
C SER A 5 22.12 -24.95 -0.74
N LYS A 6 22.30 -24.21 0.36
CA LYS A 6 21.17 -23.49 0.97
C LYS A 6 20.49 -22.70 -0.16
N PRO A 7 19.14 -22.74 -0.29
CA PRO A 7 18.47 -21.85 -1.21
C PRO A 7 18.89 -20.42 -0.87
N THR A 8 19.34 -19.68 -1.87
CA THR A 8 19.59 -18.24 -1.77
C THR A 8 18.33 -17.60 -1.20
N TYR A 9 18.48 -16.71 -0.21
CA TYR A 9 17.39 -15.85 0.25
C TYR A 9 16.72 -15.24 -0.99
N GLY A 10 15.45 -15.57 -1.25
CA GLY A 10 14.72 -15.14 -2.46
C GLY A 10 14.19 -16.25 -3.39
N SER A 11 14.30 -17.54 -3.07
CA SER A 11 13.60 -18.57 -3.86
C SER A 11 12.10 -18.58 -3.53
N CYS A 12 11.25 -18.12 -4.46
CA CYS A 12 9.80 -18.29 -4.34
C CYS A 12 9.38 -19.64 -4.94
N THR A 13 8.49 -20.36 -4.26
CA THR A 13 8.06 -21.69 -4.72
C THR A 13 6.81 -21.54 -5.58
N THR A 14 6.87 -22.01 -6.82
CA THR A 14 5.72 -21.99 -7.75
C THR A 14 4.71 -23.11 -7.53
N LYS A 15 4.93 -23.98 -6.53
CA LYS A 15 4.21 -25.26 -6.37
C LYS A 15 2.73 -25.14 -5.95
N GLN A 16 2.21 -23.94 -5.74
CA GLN A 16 0.81 -23.70 -5.32
C GLN A 16 0.21 -22.44 -5.97
N ILE A 17 0.72 -22.04 -7.13
CA ILE A 17 0.16 -20.91 -7.87
C ILE A 17 -1.06 -21.40 -8.64
N PRO A 18 -2.23 -20.73 -8.52
CA PRO A 18 -3.42 -21.10 -9.27
C PRO A 18 -3.15 -21.11 -10.78
N ASP A 19 -3.92 -21.93 -11.51
CA ASP A 19 -3.90 -21.90 -12.96
C ASP A 19 -4.20 -20.48 -13.47
N PHE A 20 -3.55 -20.08 -14.57
CA PHE A 20 -3.66 -18.75 -15.19
C PHE A 20 -3.12 -17.58 -14.35
N VAL A 21 -2.39 -17.86 -13.28
CA VAL A 21 -1.59 -16.88 -12.55
C VAL A 21 -0.10 -17.18 -12.74
N GLU A 22 0.67 -16.16 -13.08
CA GLU A 22 2.13 -16.26 -13.18
C GLU A 22 2.78 -15.57 -12.00
N LEU A 23 3.68 -16.29 -11.31
CA LEU A 23 4.52 -15.73 -10.26
C LEU A 23 5.93 -15.45 -10.82
N HIS A 24 6.28 -14.18 -10.89
CA HIS A 24 7.65 -13.76 -11.10
C HIS A 24 8.33 -13.55 -9.75
N CYS A 25 9.24 -14.46 -9.37
CA CYS A 25 10.11 -14.22 -8.20
C CYS A 25 11.02 -13.03 -8.49
N ILE A 26 11.14 -12.09 -7.55
CA ILE A 26 12.13 -11.02 -7.66
C ILE A 26 13.37 -11.49 -6.89
N PRO A 27 14.48 -11.82 -7.59
CA PRO A 27 15.66 -12.36 -6.95
C PRO A 27 16.36 -11.22 -6.21
N ASN A 28 16.36 -11.33 -4.89
CA ASN A 28 16.75 -10.32 -3.90
C ASN A 28 15.61 -9.39 -3.50
N SER A 29 15.37 -9.35 -2.19
CA SER A 29 14.44 -8.44 -1.56
C SER A 29 14.98 -7.02 -1.67
N ASP A 30 14.67 -6.32 -2.75
CA ASP A 30 15.06 -4.93 -2.95
C ASP A 30 14.37 -4.08 -1.89
N LEU A 31 15.14 -3.65 -0.90
CA LEU A 31 14.70 -2.69 0.09
C LEU A 31 14.80 -1.29 -0.54
N THR A 32 13.65 -0.70 -0.82
CA THR A 32 13.55 0.70 -1.23
C THR A 32 13.09 1.53 -0.06
N ILE A 33 13.85 2.55 0.30
CA ILE A 33 13.48 3.51 1.35
C ILE A 33 13.30 4.86 0.70
N ALA A 34 12.14 5.47 0.92
CA ALA A 34 11.84 6.81 0.47
C ALA A 34 11.24 7.61 1.62
N THR A 35 11.63 8.87 1.74
CA THR A 35 11.03 9.83 2.65
C THR A 35 10.38 10.94 1.84
N GLU A 36 9.15 11.27 2.18
CA GLU A 36 8.38 12.34 1.55
C GLU A 36 7.80 13.27 2.62
N THR A 37 7.62 14.54 2.24
CA THR A 37 6.95 15.54 3.06
C THR A 37 5.57 15.79 2.46
N ILE A 38 4.52 15.64 3.27
CA ILE A 38 3.12 15.77 2.87
C ILE A 38 2.50 16.85 3.74
N SER A 39 2.18 17.98 3.10
CA SER A 39 1.58 19.16 3.72
C SER A 39 0.20 19.49 3.14
N THR A 40 -0.14 18.93 1.99
CA THR A 40 -1.40 19.17 1.28
C THR A 40 -2.14 17.88 0.93
N LEU A 41 -3.46 17.98 0.70
CA LEU A 41 -4.25 16.86 0.22
C LEU A 41 -3.79 16.35 -1.14
N LYS A 42 -3.26 17.24 -1.99
CA LYS A 42 -2.73 16.86 -3.30
C LYS A 42 -1.50 15.96 -3.13
N GLU A 43 -0.55 16.34 -2.28
CA GLU A 43 0.61 15.52 -1.96
C GLU A 43 0.22 14.19 -1.30
N LEU A 44 -0.81 14.18 -0.46
CA LEU A 44 -1.33 12.95 0.13
C LEU A 44 -1.97 12.03 -0.92
N SER A 45 -2.74 12.59 -1.85
CA SER A 45 -3.34 11.84 -2.96
C SER A 45 -2.27 11.27 -3.89
N GLU A 46 -1.24 12.05 -4.21
CA GLU A 46 -0.11 11.57 -5.00
C GLU A 46 0.65 10.47 -4.25
N SER A 47 0.93 10.65 -2.95
CA SER A 47 1.59 9.64 -2.10
C SER A 47 0.82 8.31 -2.05
N THR A 48 -0.50 8.35 -1.85
CA THR A 48 -1.34 7.15 -1.73
C THR A 48 -1.64 6.46 -3.06
N SER A 49 -1.52 7.18 -4.17
CA SER A 49 -1.70 6.62 -5.53
C SER A 49 -0.39 6.22 -6.22
N LYS A 50 0.78 6.49 -5.60
CA LYS A 50 2.09 6.02 -6.07
C LYS A 50 2.11 4.50 -6.08
N GLY A 51 2.16 3.92 -7.28
CA GLY A 51 2.22 2.48 -7.49
C GLY A 51 1.11 1.94 -8.37
N TRP A 52 0.00 2.67 -8.50
CA TRP A 52 -1.11 2.30 -9.37
C TRP A 52 -0.80 2.69 -10.82
N SER A 53 -0.53 1.72 -11.69
CA SER A 53 -0.49 1.96 -13.13
C SER A 53 -1.91 2.06 -13.71
N LEU A 54 -2.70 2.99 -13.19
CA LEU A 54 -4.01 3.29 -13.74
C LEU A 54 -3.82 4.10 -15.01
N GLY A 55 -4.27 3.56 -16.15
CA GLY A 55 -4.15 4.20 -17.46
C GLY A 55 -4.85 5.57 -17.57
N VAL A 56 -5.62 6.00 -16.57
CA VAL A 56 -6.41 7.23 -16.59
C VAL A 56 -6.38 7.96 -15.23
N GLN A 57 -6.19 9.29 -15.23
CA GLN A 57 -6.17 10.13 -14.02
C GLN A 57 -7.47 10.07 -13.19
N GLU A 58 -8.62 9.91 -13.84
CA GLU A 58 -9.93 9.85 -13.17
C GLU A 58 -10.03 8.68 -12.17
N ILE A 59 -9.43 7.53 -12.50
CA ILE A 59 -9.47 6.36 -11.62
C ILE A 59 -8.61 6.61 -10.37
N LYS A 60 -7.48 7.32 -10.50
CA LYS A 60 -6.63 7.70 -9.35
C LYS A 60 -7.39 8.55 -8.34
N TYR A 61 -8.16 9.52 -8.82
CA TYR A 61 -8.95 10.40 -7.94
C TYR A 61 -10.11 9.66 -7.27
N LYS A 62 -10.84 8.81 -8.01
CA LYS A 62 -11.92 7.98 -7.44
C LYS A 62 -11.39 7.04 -6.37
N MET A 63 -10.24 6.40 -6.60
CA MET A 63 -9.65 5.50 -5.62
C MET A 63 -9.07 6.23 -4.40
N PHE A 64 -8.52 7.44 -4.55
CA PHE A 64 -8.17 8.27 -3.39
C PHE A 64 -9.41 8.63 -2.55
N SER A 65 -10.51 9.00 -3.21
CA SER A 65 -11.78 9.32 -2.57
C SER A 65 -12.36 8.11 -1.84
N ALA A 66 -12.34 6.93 -2.46
CA ALA A 66 -12.69 5.67 -1.81
C ALA A 66 -11.75 5.37 -0.62
N GLY A 67 -10.45 5.60 -0.78
CA GLY A 67 -9.48 5.51 0.30
C GLY A 67 -9.85 6.39 1.49
N TYR A 68 -10.32 7.62 1.28
CA TYR A 68 -10.80 8.48 2.37
C TYR A 68 -12.07 7.94 3.05
N ALA A 69 -13.00 7.37 2.27
CA ALA A 69 -14.24 6.81 2.79
C ALA A 69 -14.03 5.53 3.61
N TYR A 70 -13.10 4.66 3.19
CA TYR A 70 -12.96 3.30 3.74
C TYR A 70 -11.65 3.04 4.51
N SER A 71 -10.61 3.86 4.36
CA SER A 71 -9.33 3.69 5.07
C SER A 71 -9.22 4.63 6.27
N SER A 72 -9.19 4.04 7.46
CA SER A 72 -8.89 4.77 8.70
C SER A 72 -7.53 5.48 8.66
N GLU A 73 -6.56 4.95 7.90
CA GLU A 73 -5.25 5.57 7.74
C GLU A 73 -5.32 6.85 6.90
N THR A 74 -6.02 6.78 5.76
CA THR A 74 -6.21 7.94 4.89
C THR A 74 -7.03 9.02 5.61
N HIS A 75 -8.09 8.63 6.31
CA HIS A 75 -8.89 9.55 7.11
C HIS A 75 -8.06 10.24 8.21
N PHE A 76 -7.26 9.46 8.94
CA PHE A 76 -6.37 9.99 9.96
C PHE A 76 -5.37 11.00 9.37
N MET A 77 -4.72 10.66 8.25
CA MET A 77 -3.78 11.55 7.57
C MET A 77 -4.47 12.86 7.14
N VAL A 78 -5.67 12.79 6.56
CA VAL A 78 -6.45 13.97 6.16
C VAL A 78 -6.76 14.86 7.38
N ASP A 79 -7.14 14.27 8.51
CA ASP A 79 -7.38 15.01 9.74
C ASP A 79 -6.13 15.72 10.25
N GLN A 80 -4.96 15.07 10.20
CA GLN A 80 -3.69 15.70 10.58
C GLN A 80 -3.38 16.92 9.71
N LEU A 81 -3.59 16.84 8.40
CA LEU A 81 -3.31 17.93 7.47
C LEU A 81 -4.32 19.08 7.61
N LEU A 82 -5.63 18.78 7.61
CA LEU A 82 -6.68 19.80 7.51
C LEU A 82 -7.14 20.35 8.87
N ARG A 83 -7.37 19.46 9.85
CA ARG A 83 -7.93 19.86 11.15
C ARG A 83 -6.85 20.39 12.08
N TYR A 84 -5.69 19.74 12.07
CA TYR A 84 -4.59 20.06 12.97
C TYR A 84 -3.50 20.92 12.32
N ASN A 85 -3.58 21.21 11.02
CA ASN A 85 -2.59 21.98 10.27
C ASN A 85 -1.16 21.48 10.52
N ARG A 86 -0.99 20.16 10.43
CA ARG A 86 0.29 19.48 10.57
C ARG A 86 0.82 19.09 9.20
N THR A 87 2.14 19.06 9.09
CA THR A 87 2.83 18.42 7.98
C THR A 87 3.33 17.06 8.43
N ALA A 88 3.14 16.06 7.57
CA ALA A 88 3.65 14.72 7.77
C ALA A 88 4.99 14.52 7.06
N ILE A 89 5.98 14.01 7.77
CA ILE A 89 7.22 13.49 7.20
C ILE A 89 7.09 11.97 7.23
N ARG A 90 6.85 11.38 6.07
CA ARG A 90 6.56 9.95 5.91
C ARG A 90 7.76 9.25 5.29
N THR A 91 8.35 8.34 6.06
CA THR A 91 9.38 7.42 5.59
C THR A 91 8.75 6.06 5.34
N THR A 92 8.92 5.52 4.14
CA THR A 92 8.40 4.22 3.74
C THR A 92 9.55 3.33 3.30
N GLY A 93 9.67 2.15 3.91
CA GLY A 93 10.51 1.05 3.46
C GLY A 93 9.66 -0.02 2.81
N VAL A 94 9.91 -0.32 1.53
CA VAL A 94 9.24 -1.40 0.80
C VAL A 94 10.26 -2.48 0.49
N VAL A 95 9.89 -3.71 0.82
CA VAL A 95 10.63 -4.93 0.53
C VAL A 95 9.82 -5.70 -0.49
N THR A 96 10.35 -5.92 -1.68
CA THR A 96 9.67 -6.72 -2.70
C THR A 96 10.11 -8.19 -2.62
N TYR A 97 9.20 -9.11 -2.91
CA TYR A 97 9.46 -10.55 -2.88
C TYR A 97 9.09 -11.22 -4.21
N GLY A 98 7.93 -10.88 -4.75
CA GLY A 98 7.45 -11.46 -5.99
C GLY A 98 6.33 -10.65 -6.59
N LYS A 99 6.04 -10.90 -7.86
CA LYS A 99 4.93 -10.29 -8.58
C LYS A 99 4.02 -11.40 -9.08
N LEU A 100 2.73 -11.33 -8.77
CA LEU A 100 1.72 -12.16 -9.41
C LEU A 100 1.08 -11.36 -10.54
N SER A 101 0.98 -11.99 -11.71
CA SER A 101 0.27 -11.46 -12.87
C SER A 101 -0.84 -12.43 -13.25
N MET A 102 -2.05 -11.90 -13.44
CA MET A 102 -3.23 -12.66 -13.81
C MET A 102 -3.43 -12.62 -15.32
N PHE A 103 -3.67 -13.78 -15.94
CA PHE A 103 -4.01 -13.90 -17.37
C PHE A 103 -5.53 -13.86 -17.58
N GLU A 104 -6.07 -12.64 -17.60
CA GLU A 104 -7.51 -12.34 -17.70
C GLU A 104 -8.30 -13.15 -18.75
N PRO A 105 -7.83 -13.37 -20.00
CA PRO A 105 -8.67 -14.01 -21.04
C PRO A 105 -9.06 -15.47 -20.76
N ARG A 106 -8.50 -16.09 -19.72
CA ARG A 106 -8.77 -17.48 -19.34
C ARG A 106 -9.22 -17.64 -17.89
N MET A 107 -9.36 -16.53 -17.16
CA MET A 107 -9.85 -16.58 -15.79
C MET A 107 -11.36 -16.62 -15.77
N GLU A 108 -11.90 -17.53 -14.96
CA GLU A 108 -13.33 -17.60 -14.68
C GLU A 108 -13.69 -16.74 -13.48
N LEU A 109 -14.92 -16.22 -13.47
CA LEU A 109 -15.47 -15.54 -12.29
C LEU A 109 -15.58 -16.54 -11.14
N SER A 110 -15.32 -16.07 -9.91
CA SER A 110 -15.60 -16.89 -8.73
C SER A 110 -17.08 -17.27 -8.67
N ASP A 111 -17.39 -18.45 -8.12
CA ASP A 111 -18.77 -18.95 -8.01
C ASP A 111 -19.72 -17.95 -7.35
N ASN A 112 -19.25 -17.27 -6.31
CA ASN A 112 -20.04 -16.25 -5.59
C ASN A 112 -20.33 -15.03 -6.46
N PHE A 113 -19.31 -14.53 -7.18
CA PHE A 113 -19.48 -13.38 -8.06
C PHE A 113 -20.44 -13.72 -9.20
N ARG A 114 -20.22 -14.87 -9.86
CA ARG A 114 -21.11 -15.38 -10.92
C ARG A 114 -22.54 -15.56 -10.43
N TYR A 115 -22.74 -16.21 -9.28
CA TYR A 115 -24.06 -16.40 -8.69
C TYR A 115 -24.81 -15.08 -8.51
N ILE A 116 -24.13 -14.04 -8.03
CA ILE A 116 -24.75 -12.73 -7.79
C ILE A 116 -25.14 -12.07 -9.12
N ILE A 117 -24.28 -12.11 -10.14
CA ILE A 117 -24.59 -11.59 -11.48
C ILE A 117 -25.77 -12.35 -12.11
N ASP A 118 -25.76 -13.67 -12.06
CA ASP A 118 -26.85 -14.50 -12.60
C ASP A 118 -28.19 -14.21 -11.90
N LYS A 119 -28.16 -13.80 -10.63
CA LYS A 119 -29.36 -13.39 -9.91
C LYS A 119 -29.86 -12.01 -10.31
N LEU A 120 -28.97 -11.07 -10.65
CA LEU A 120 -29.37 -9.74 -11.12
C LEU A 120 -30.12 -9.78 -12.45
N ASP A 121 -29.63 -10.58 -13.40
CA ASP A 121 -30.24 -10.70 -14.73
C ASP A 121 -31.70 -11.18 -14.66
N ASN A 122 -32.12 -11.77 -13.53
CA ASN A 122 -33.45 -12.29 -13.31
C ASN A 122 -34.37 -11.36 -12.48
N VAL A 123 -33.93 -10.15 -12.12
CA VAL A 123 -34.70 -9.22 -11.29
C VAL A 123 -34.90 -7.89 -12.02
N ASN A 124 -36.17 -7.50 -12.21
CA ASN A 124 -36.53 -6.14 -12.60
C ASN A 124 -36.42 -5.24 -11.36
N LEU A 125 -35.22 -4.72 -11.09
CA LEU A 125 -35.00 -3.75 -10.03
C LEU A 125 -35.49 -2.36 -10.48
N ASN A 126 -36.16 -1.64 -9.58
CA ASN A 126 -36.34 -0.20 -9.74
C ASN A 126 -34.99 0.52 -9.46
N GLU A 127 -34.91 1.83 -9.72
CA GLU A 127 -33.66 2.58 -9.53
C GLU A 127 -33.14 2.54 -8.08
N GLU A 128 -34.02 2.55 -7.09
CA GLU A 128 -33.66 2.57 -5.66
C GLU A 128 -33.08 1.22 -5.21
N ASP A 129 -33.72 0.11 -5.60
CA ASP A 129 -33.25 -1.24 -5.32
C ASP A 129 -31.92 -1.55 -6.04
N LEU A 130 -31.71 -0.94 -7.22
CA LEU A 130 -30.46 -1.06 -7.97
C LEU A 130 -29.31 -0.34 -7.25
N ASP A 131 -29.55 0.86 -6.72
CA ASP A 131 -28.53 1.62 -5.98
C ASP A 131 -28.14 0.92 -4.67
N GLU A 132 -29.12 0.39 -3.92
CA GLU A 132 -28.85 -0.41 -2.70
C GLU A 132 -28.04 -1.66 -3.06
N PHE A 133 -28.42 -2.35 -4.12
CA PHE A 133 -27.69 -3.51 -4.61
C PHE A 133 -26.24 -3.16 -4.98
N ILE A 134 -26.02 -2.10 -5.75
CA ILE A 134 -24.67 -1.65 -6.15
C ILE A 134 -23.83 -1.33 -4.91
N SER A 135 -24.41 -0.70 -3.89
CA SER A 135 -23.70 -0.41 -2.64
C SER A 135 -23.23 -1.70 -1.96
N ILE A 136 -24.13 -2.67 -1.77
CA ILE A 136 -23.79 -3.97 -1.15
C ILE A 136 -22.74 -4.72 -1.97
N PHE A 137 -22.87 -4.66 -3.29
CA PHE A 137 -21.94 -5.30 -4.21
C PHE A 137 -20.52 -4.71 -4.07
N ILE A 138 -20.41 -3.39 -4.02
CA ILE A 138 -19.15 -2.67 -3.82
C ILE A 138 -18.57 -2.98 -2.43
N ASP A 139 -19.39 -3.02 -1.38
CA ASP A 139 -18.93 -3.33 -0.03
C ASP A 139 -18.36 -4.76 0.06
N TYR A 140 -18.93 -5.70 -0.69
CA TYR A 140 -18.51 -7.10 -0.66
C TYR A 140 -17.32 -7.41 -1.59
N PHE A 141 -17.34 -6.95 -2.83
CA PHE A 141 -16.33 -7.28 -3.85
C PHE A 141 -15.31 -6.17 -4.11
N GLY A 142 -15.59 -4.95 -3.65
CA GLY A 142 -14.80 -3.77 -3.96
C GLY A 142 -15.20 -3.11 -5.29
N ILE A 143 -14.57 -1.96 -5.54
CA ILE A 143 -14.85 -1.10 -6.71
C ILE A 143 -14.08 -1.50 -7.98
N THR A 144 -13.18 -2.48 -7.88
CA THR A 144 -12.24 -2.81 -8.96
C THR A 144 -11.67 -4.21 -8.79
N PHE A 145 -11.14 -4.77 -9.87
CA PHE A 145 -10.38 -6.02 -9.86
C PHE A 145 -8.92 -5.73 -10.20
N VAL A 146 -8.02 -6.57 -9.73
CA VAL A 146 -6.58 -6.35 -9.83
C VAL A 146 -5.98 -7.38 -10.78
N ASN A 147 -5.26 -6.92 -11.81
CA ASN A 147 -4.60 -7.80 -12.77
C ASN A 147 -3.20 -8.20 -12.32
N GLU A 148 -2.52 -7.35 -11.55
CA GLU A 148 -1.17 -7.63 -11.06
C GLU A 148 -1.02 -7.20 -9.61
N VAL A 149 -0.41 -8.05 -8.78
CA VAL A 149 -0.06 -7.71 -7.41
C VAL A 149 1.44 -7.86 -7.19
N LEU A 150 2.02 -6.88 -6.50
CA LEU A 150 3.37 -6.94 -5.98
C LEU A 150 3.29 -7.41 -4.53
N LEU A 151 3.91 -8.56 -4.29
CA LEU A 151 4.01 -9.19 -2.98
C LEU A 151 5.30 -8.75 -2.29
N GLY A 152 5.20 -8.49 -0.99
CA GLY A 152 6.32 -7.96 -0.22
C GLY A 152 5.97 -7.62 1.21
N GLY A 153 6.74 -6.69 1.77
CA GLY A 153 6.50 -6.10 3.07
C GLY A 153 6.65 -4.58 2.98
N LEU A 154 5.83 -3.86 3.73
CA LEU A 154 5.86 -2.41 3.79
C LEU A 154 5.95 -1.97 5.25
N ALA A 155 6.92 -1.13 5.56
CA ALA A 155 7.08 -0.50 6.86
C ALA A 155 7.03 1.01 6.67
N THR A 156 6.21 1.70 7.46
CA THR A 156 6.10 3.15 7.43
C THR A 156 6.36 3.73 8.80
N GLU A 157 7.04 4.87 8.81
CA GLU A 157 7.14 5.77 9.95
C GLU A 157 6.69 7.15 9.48
N THR A 158 5.70 7.70 10.17
CA THR A 158 5.15 9.03 9.87
C THR A 158 5.32 9.90 11.10
N LEU A 159 6.06 10.99 10.96
CA LEU A 159 6.26 12.00 11.98
C LEU A 159 5.41 13.22 11.63
N PHE A 160 4.70 13.78 12.60
CA PHE A 160 3.88 14.96 12.40
C PHE A 160 4.47 16.16 13.14
N LYS A 161 4.55 17.28 12.44
CA LYS A 161 5.01 18.59 12.95
C LYS A 161 4.02 19.68 12.56
N GLN A 162 4.07 20.82 13.25
CA GLN A 162 3.36 22.00 12.76
C GLN A 162 3.96 22.50 11.44
N THR A 163 3.10 22.88 10.50
CA THR A 163 3.51 23.34 9.16
C THR A 163 4.48 24.52 9.22
N LYS A 164 4.30 25.44 10.18
CA LYS A 164 5.14 26.64 10.33
C LYS A 164 6.62 26.31 10.60
N GLU A 165 6.90 25.28 11.37
CA GLU A 165 8.26 24.93 11.79
C GLU A 165 9.10 24.26 10.68
N ILE A 166 8.46 23.67 9.67
CA ILE A 166 9.17 23.04 8.54
C ILE A 166 9.67 24.10 7.56
N ILE A 167 8.90 25.16 7.34
CA ILE A 167 9.30 26.29 6.49
C ILE A 167 10.59 26.91 7.04
N GLU A 168 10.72 27.03 8.36
CA GLU A 168 11.91 27.57 9.02
C GLU A 168 13.14 26.65 8.91
N GLN A 169 12.95 25.32 8.90
CA GLN A 169 14.04 24.34 8.80
C GLN A 169 14.55 24.13 7.37
N GLN A 170 13.67 24.17 6.36
CA GLN A 170 14.08 24.03 4.95
C GLN A 170 14.91 25.22 4.44
N LEU A 171 14.75 26.40 5.05
CA LEU A 171 15.52 27.61 4.70
C LEU A 171 16.99 27.58 5.17
N ASN A 172 17.36 26.66 6.08
CA ASN A 172 18.68 26.64 6.74
C ASN A 172 19.55 25.42 6.35
N GLY A 173 19.39 24.90 5.14
CA GLY A 173 19.90 23.60 4.71
C GLY A 173 21.38 23.30 4.98
N GLN A 174 21.65 22.08 5.48
CA GLN A 174 22.77 21.21 5.08
C GLN A 174 22.62 19.84 5.79
N ALA A 175 22.62 18.76 5.01
CA ALA A 175 22.46 17.39 5.51
C ALA A 175 23.82 16.76 5.86
N SER A 176 24.14 16.75 7.15
CA SER A 176 25.12 15.85 7.77
C SER A 176 24.48 15.36 9.07
N TYR A 177 24.60 14.07 9.40
CA TYR A 177 24.04 13.56 10.65
C TYR A 177 24.76 14.20 11.85
N ASN A 178 24.08 15.15 12.48
CA ASN A 178 24.48 15.77 13.72
C ASN A 178 23.45 15.43 14.78
N LYS A 179 23.86 14.72 15.84
CA LYS A 179 22.98 14.31 16.93
C LYS A 179 22.20 15.50 17.52
N THR A 180 22.83 16.66 17.64
CA THR A 180 22.17 17.88 18.13
C THR A 180 21.03 18.33 17.21
N GLN A 181 21.22 18.26 15.89
CA GLN A 181 20.18 18.61 14.91
C GLN A 181 19.05 17.56 14.89
N TYR A 182 19.39 16.27 15.06
CA TYR A 182 18.40 15.21 15.21
C TYR A 182 17.57 15.40 16.48
N ASP A 183 18.20 15.65 17.62
CA ASP A 183 17.50 15.87 18.89
C ASP A 183 16.60 17.13 18.82
N GLN A 184 17.08 18.21 18.19
CA GLN A 184 16.28 19.41 17.90
C GLN A 184 15.10 19.14 16.95
N PHE A 185 15.31 18.32 15.93
CA PHE A 185 14.24 17.91 15.04
C PHE A 185 13.20 17.07 15.79
N MET A 186 13.64 16.06 16.54
CA MET A 186 12.76 15.18 17.30
C MET A 186 12.00 15.92 18.41
N SER A 187 12.58 16.98 19.00
CA SER A 187 11.87 17.79 20.00
C SER A 187 10.70 18.59 19.44
N THR A 188 10.66 18.77 18.11
CA THR A 188 9.56 19.46 17.43
C THR A 188 8.47 18.51 16.91
N VAL A 189 8.73 17.20 16.90
CA VAL A 189 7.73 16.20 16.47
C VAL A 189 6.64 16.10 17.54
N GLU A 190 5.39 16.36 17.15
CA GLU A 190 4.26 16.32 18.09
C GLU A 190 3.74 14.89 18.30
N THR A 191 3.73 14.10 17.22
CA THR A 191 3.30 12.70 17.27
C THR A 191 3.98 11.91 16.18
N SER A 192 4.18 10.62 16.44
CA SER A 192 4.68 9.65 15.46
C SER A 192 3.71 8.49 15.33
N ARG A 193 3.71 7.87 14.16
CA ARG A 193 2.97 6.65 13.89
C ARG A 193 3.83 5.71 13.09
N THR A 194 3.83 4.45 13.47
CA THR A 194 4.48 3.39 12.70
C THR A 194 3.44 2.38 12.25
N ALA A 195 3.60 1.87 11.04
CA ALA A 195 2.80 0.76 10.55
C ALA A 195 3.69 -0.24 9.81
N LYS A 196 3.30 -1.51 9.86
CA LYS A 196 3.94 -2.59 9.13
C LYS A 196 2.86 -3.44 8.48
N LEU A 197 3.12 -3.87 7.26
CA LEU A 197 2.27 -4.75 6.47
C LEU A 197 3.15 -5.87 5.91
N GLY A 198 2.76 -7.12 6.14
CA GLY A 198 3.58 -8.30 5.82
C GLY A 198 4.74 -8.52 6.81
N GLY A 199 5.32 -9.72 6.76
CA GLY A 199 6.31 -10.21 7.72
C GLY A 199 5.73 -10.48 9.11
N ASP A 200 6.60 -10.72 10.08
CA ASP A 200 6.26 -10.88 11.49
C ASP A 200 6.26 -9.51 12.19
N LEU A 201 5.07 -9.06 12.59
CA LEU A 201 4.86 -7.75 13.22
C LEU A 201 5.48 -7.64 14.61
N SER A 202 5.78 -8.76 15.27
CA SER A 202 6.41 -8.79 16.60
C SER A 202 7.91 -8.43 16.55
N VAL A 203 8.54 -8.53 15.37
CA VAL A 203 9.97 -8.26 15.18
C VAL A 203 10.26 -6.76 15.21
N LYS A 204 11.16 -6.35 16.10
CA LYS A 204 11.45 -4.93 16.35
C LYS A 204 12.43 -4.30 15.36
N THR A 205 13.46 -5.04 14.93
CA THR A 205 14.48 -4.49 14.03
C THR A 205 14.07 -4.64 12.57
N LEU A 206 14.36 -3.62 11.76
CA LEU A 206 14.06 -3.64 10.32
C LEU A 206 14.73 -4.83 9.63
N TYR A 207 16.00 -5.09 9.95
CA TYR A 207 16.78 -6.17 9.35
C TYR A 207 16.20 -7.57 9.63
N GLU A 208 15.78 -7.85 10.86
CA GLU A 208 15.16 -9.14 11.17
C GLU A 208 13.74 -9.22 10.59
N TRP A 209 12.99 -8.11 10.57
CA TRP A 209 11.65 -8.08 9.98
C TRP A 209 11.70 -8.38 8.46
N ILE A 210 12.66 -7.81 7.72
CA ILE A 210 12.84 -8.06 6.28
C ILE A 210 12.95 -9.56 5.98
N LYS A 211 13.67 -10.33 6.83
CA LYS A 211 13.85 -11.77 6.63
C LYS A 211 12.57 -12.58 6.76
N THR A 212 11.55 -12.04 7.45
CA THR A 212 10.26 -12.70 7.65
C THR A 212 9.26 -12.42 6.53
N VAL A 213 9.49 -11.37 5.73
CA VAL A 213 8.60 -10.96 4.63
C VAL A 213 8.35 -12.08 3.60
N PRO A 214 9.37 -12.83 3.12
CA PRO A 214 9.14 -13.92 2.17
C PRO A 214 8.20 -15.01 2.66
N SER A 215 8.14 -15.26 3.97
CA SER A 215 7.28 -16.28 4.57
C SER A 215 5.87 -15.78 4.86
N ASN A 216 5.70 -14.46 5.02
CA ASN A 216 4.41 -13.82 5.29
C ASN A 216 4.24 -12.58 4.41
N PRO A 217 4.24 -12.70 3.07
CA PRO A 217 4.14 -11.53 2.20
C PRO A 217 2.73 -10.95 2.25
N ALA A 218 2.65 -9.64 2.06
CA ALA A 218 1.40 -8.92 1.83
C ALA A 218 1.42 -8.25 0.45
N ILE A 219 0.25 -7.82 -0.02
CA ILE A 219 0.14 -6.98 -1.21
C ILE A 219 0.65 -5.59 -0.84
N VAL A 220 1.81 -5.21 -1.38
CA VAL A 220 2.44 -3.89 -1.13
C VAL A 220 2.17 -2.90 -2.24
N ASN A 221 1.82 -3.40 -3.43
CA ASN A 221 1.38 -2.59 -4.55
C ASN A 221 0.55 -3.45 -5.51
N PHE A 222 -0.25 -2.83 -6.36
CA PHE A 222 -1.07 -3.51 -7.34
C PHE A 222 -1.31 -2.65 -8.59
N ALA A 223 -1.63 -3.30 -9.70
CA ALA A 223 -2.00 -2.66 -10.95
C ALA A 223 -3.36 -3.16 -11.43
N ILE A 224 -4.13 -2.22 -11.95
CA ILE A 224 -5.41 -2.42 -12.64
C ILE A 224 -5.14 -1.98 -14.07
N LYS A 225 -5.38 -2.87 -15.04
CA LYS A 225 -5.16 -2.59 -16.47
C LYS A 225 -6.45 -2.21 -17.16
#